data_AF-A0A9D4UWT7-F1
#
_entry.id   AF-A0A9D4UWT7-F1
#
_cell.length_a   1.000
_cell.length_b   1.000
_cell.length_c   1.000
_cell.angle_alpha   90.00
_cell.angle_beta   90.00
_cell.angle_gamma   90.00
#
_symmetry.space_group_name_H-M   'P 1'
#
loop_
_entity.id
_entity.type
_entity.pdbx_description
1 polymer ?
#
loop_
_entity_poly.entity_id
_entity_poly.type
_entity_poly.pdbx_seq_one_letter_code
_entity_poly.pdbx_strand_id
1 'polypeptide(L)'
;NAPPPATTQYNNALRCLPSKRRRELEVEEEEEEELELAEASSKYTIIPKAELKRIVDEYVRKYHKALSHTIPEPCKDSPYPDVPGLPNAYNIFDLHQGGLPAYWRRRAISIAKAYHATQKSTFLGYQCNQALHYEASFGSYMDMLVNNIGDAFAEGNFTLSSKFMERAVLEYCAALWHAERPHCDDVPNSYWGFGLTMGSTVGSLYGMWNTREYLGGKKILVDDKAYEIVTRKGEGGALVSTQLNVPRLVYHAAPTPKDNPHAFTPIAFYSVDTHYSIAKAVTMLHVRTFYAEGMQNYPGKCPLKECPHGEWPAEVPSLESGAMDLDALSMLVEFFASRGYPIFICFNYGTTFKGSYDDVALA
;
A
#
# COMPACT_ATOMS: atom_id res chain seq x y z
N ASN A 1 -40.13 -38.11 -41.77
CA ASN A 1 -40.73 -37.46 -40.59
C ASN A 1 -39.63 -37.01 -39.64
N ALA A 2 -39.05 -35.85 -39.91
CA ALA A 2 -38.06 -35.24 -39.01
C ALA A 2 -38.81 -34.58 -37.83
N PRO A 3 -38.26 -34.62 -36.60
CA PRO A 3 -38.86 -33.92 -35.47
C PRO A 3 -38.74 -32.40 -35.67
N PRO A 4 -39.67 -31.60 -35.11
CA PRO A 4 -39.63 -30.15 -35.25
C PRO A 4 -38.43 -29.55 -34.51
N PRO A 5 -37.96 -28.34 -34.89
CA PRO A 5 -36.81 -27.69 -34.24
C PRO A 5 -37.08 -27.42 -32.76
N ALA A 6 -36.04 -27.53 -31.92
CA ALA A 6 -36.10 -27.45 -30.45
C ALA A 6 -36.82 -26.19 -29.92
N THR A 7 -36.74 -25.07 -30.65
CA THR A 7 -37.46 -23.82 -30.38
C THR A 7 -38.98 -23.96 -30.41
N THR A 8 -39.53 -24.93 -31.14
CA THR A 8 -40.99 -25.15 -31.22
C THR A 8 -41.51 -26.00 -30.05
N GLN A 9 -40.67 -26.88 -29.47
CA GLN A 9 -41.03 -27.67 -28.29
C GLN A 9 -40.94 -26.85 -27.00
N TYR A 10 -39.96 -25.94 -26.88
CA TYR A 10 -39.79 -25.07 -25.71
C TYR A 10 -40.94 -24.05 -25.58
N ASN A 11 -41.34 -23.42 -26.69
CA ASN A 11 -42.47 -22.47 -26.73
C ASN A 11 -43.83 -23.09 -26.34
N ASN A 12 -44.01 -24.38 -26.62
CA ASN A 12 -45.22 -25.11 -26.20
C ASN A 12 -45.17 -25.51 -24.72
N ALA A 13 -43.98 -25.77 -24.15
CA ALA A 13 -43.80 -26.08 -22.73
C ALA A 13 -44.01 -24.85 -21.84
N LEU A 14 -43.51 -23.68 -22.27
CA LEU A 14 -43.74 -22.41 -21.58
C LEU A 14 -45.24 -22.11 -21.46
N ARG A 15 -46.03 -22.37 -22.51
CA ARG A 15 -47.50 -22.17 -22.55
C ARG A 15 -48.29 -22.94 -21.48
N CYS A 16 -47.73 -24.00 -20.90
CA CYS A 16 -48.38 -24.81 -19.87
C CYS A 16 -47.96 -24.44 -18.43
N LEU A 17 -46.98 -23.55 -18.25
CA LEU A 17 -46.56 -23.10 -16.92
C LEU A 17 -47.47 -21.98 -16.37
N PRO A 18 -47.70 -21.93 -15.04
CA PRO A 18 -48.39 -20.82 -14.39
C PRO A 18 -47.72 -19.49 -14.72
N SER A 19 -48.52 -18.42 -14.92
CA SER A 19 -48.06 -17.12 -15.43
C SER A 19 -46.89 -16.51 -14.66
N LYS A 20 -46.77 -16.80 -13.35
CA LYS A 20 -45.70 -16.31 -12.49
C LYS A 20 -44.35 -16.96 -12.81
N ARG A 21 -44.33 -18.28 -13.03
CA ARG A 21 -43.11 -19.05 -13.33
C ARG A 21 -42.62 -18.81 -14.76
N ARG A 22 -43.54 -18.47 -15.68
CA ARG A 22 -43.20 -18.06 -17.03
C ARG A 22 -42.50 -16.70 -17.06
N ARG A 23 -42.99 -15.72 -16.28
CA ARG A 23 -42.34 -14.42 -16.13
C ARG A 23 -40.97 -14.50 -15.46
N GLU A 24 -40.78 -15.41 -14.49
CA GLU A 24 -39.48 -15.62 -13.85
C GLU A 24 -38.44 -16.16 -14.86
N LEU A 25 -38.84 -17.10 -15.71
CA LEU A 25 -37.97 -17.67 -16.76
C LEU A 25 -37.73 -16.72 -17.94
N GLU A 26 -38.74 -15.94 -18.35
CA GLU A 26 -38.60 -14.89 -19.39
C GLU A 26 -37.67 -13.76 -18.92
N VAL A 27 -37.66 -13.45 -17.62
CA VAL A 27 -36.70 -12.52 -17.01
C VAL A 27 -35.31 -13.14 -16.95
N GLU A 28 -35.17 -14.43 -16.62
CA GLU A 28 -33.86 -15.12 -16.67
C GLU A 28 -33.26 -15.17 -18.10
N GLU A 29 -34.09 -15.33 -19.15
CA GLU A 29 -33.64 -15.33 -20.57
C GLU A 29 -33.25 -13.93 -21.07
N GLU A 30 -34.04 -12.89 -20.77
CA GLU A 30 -33.66 -11.49 -21.06
C GLU A 30 -32.40 -11.07 -20.27
N GLU A 31 -32.23 -11.60 -19.06
CA GLU A 31 -31.05 -11.38 -18.21
C GLU A 31 -29.79 -12.09 -18.75
N GLU A 32 -29.91 -13.28 -19.35
CA GLU A 32 -28.79 -13.98 -20.03
C GLU A 32 -28.36 -13.27 -21.33
N GLU A 33 -29.31 -12.72 -22.10
CA GLU A 33 -29.01 -12.02 -23.36
C GLU A 33 -28.35 -10.64 -23.11
N GLU A 34 -28.76 -9.91 -22.07
CA GLU A 34 -28.04 -8.69 -21.60
C GLU A 34 -26.65 -9.02 -21.00
N LEU A 35 -26.47 -10.21 -20.42
CA LEU A 35 -25.19 -10.69 -19.87
C LEU A 35 -24.17 -10.98 -20.97
N GLU A 36 -24.56 -11.63 -22.07
CA GLU A 36 -23.67 -11.84 -23.24
C GLU A 36 -23.23 -10.51 -23.86
N LEU A 37 -24.12 -9.50 -23.93
CA LEU A 37 -23.79 -8.16 -24.42
C LEU A 37 -22.84 -7.39 -23.50
N ALA A 38 -22.92 -7.59 -22.19
CA ALA A 38 -22.02 -6.98 -21.20
C ALA A 38 -20.64 -7.63 -21.17
N GLU A 39 -20.56 -8.96 -21.35
CA GLU A 39 -19.30 -9.70 -21.46
C GLU A 39 -18.60 -9.49 -22.82
N ALA A 40 -19.37 -9.32 -23.91
CA ALA A 40 -18.85 -8.96 -25.23
C ALA A 40 -18.24 -7.54 -25.30
N SER A 41 -18.53 -6.69 -24.31
CA SER A 41 -18.03 -5.31 -24.23
C SER A 41 -16.67 -5.19 -23.51
N SER A 42 -15.75 -6.13 -23.77
CA SER A 42 -14.34 -6.01 -23.34
C SER A 42 -13.60 -4.79 -23.96
N LYS A 43 -14.31 -3.95 -24.71
CA LYS A 43 -13.91 -2.60 -25.09
C LYS A 43 -14.38 -1.62 -24.02
N TYR A 44 -13.49 -1.33 -23.07
CA TYR A 44 -13.60 -0.29 -22.05
C TYR A 44 -14.15 1.03 -22.63
N THR A 45 -15.47 1.21 -22.55
CA THR A 45 -16.13 2.40 -23.10
C THR A 45 -16.22 3.43 -21.99
N ILE A 46 -15.56 4.58 -22.17
CA ILE A 46 -15.71 5.72 -21.26
C ILE A 46 -17.18 6.15 -21.31
N ILE A 47 -17.89 6.04 -20.19
CA ILE A 47 -19.30 6.42 -20.10
C ILE A 47 -19.37 7.88 -19.65
N PRO A 48 -20.09 8.76 -20.38
CA PRO A 48 -20.32 10.14 -19.94
C PRO A 48 -20.98 10.18 -18.55
N LYS A 49 -20.60 11.16 -17.71
CA LYS A 49 -21.09 11.29 -16.32
C LYS A 49 -22.63 11.29 -16.20
N ALA A 50 -23.32 11.93 -17.15
CA ALA A 50 -24.78 11.98 -17.16
C ALA A 50 -25.41 10.59 -17.38
N GLU A 51 -24.79 9.77 -18.23
CA GLU A 51 -25.25 8.42 -18.52
C GLU A 51 -24.94 7.46 -17.36
N LEU A 52 -23.78 7.60 -16.73
CA LEU A 52 -23.46 6.87 -15.49
C LEU A 52 -24.49 7.18 -14.39
N LYS A 53 -24.86 8.46 -14.21
CA LYS A 53 -25.92 8.86 -13.28
C LYS A 53 -27.26 8.19 -13.60
N ARG A 54 -27.67 8.15 -14.87
CA ARG A 54 -28.91 7.49 -15.30
C ARG A 54 -28.92 6.01 -14.96
N ILE A 55 -27.82 5.32 -15.27
CA ILE A 55 -27.61 3.88 -14.97
C ILE A 55 -27.72 3.62 -13.46
N VAL A 56 -27.13 4.47 -12.65
CA VAL A 56 -27.14 4.38 -11.19
C VAL A 56 -28.55 4.63 -10.63
N ASP A 57 -29.22 5.68 -11.08
CA ASP A 57 -30.58 5.99 -10.63
C ASP A 57 -31.56 4.86 -10.99
N GLU A 58 -31.37 4.20 -12.14
CA GLU A 58 -32.12 3.02 -12.54
C GLU A 58 -31.80 1.79 -11.68
N TYR A 59 -30.52 1.54 -11.40
CA TYR A 59 -30.06 0.46 -10.52
C TYR A 59 -30.74 0.55 -9.15
N VAL A 60 -30.62 1.69 -8.48
CA VAL A 60 -31.14 1.91 -7.13
C VAL A 60 -32.65 1.69 -7.12
N ARG A 61 -33.38 2.26 -8.10
CA ARG A 61 -34.83 2.08 -8.19
C ARG A 61 -35.24 0.62 -8.39
N LYS A 62 -34.60 -0.09 -9.33
CA LYS A 62 -34.94 -1.50 -9.61
C LYS A 62 -34.56 -2.41 -8.44
N TYR A 63 -33.41 -2.16 -7.79
CA TYR A 63 -32.92 -2.93 -6.66
C TYR A 63 -33.88 -2.87 -5.47
N HIS A 64 -34.21 -1.66 -5.03
CA HIS A 64 -35.12 -1.48 -3.90
C HIS A 64 -36.54 -1.95 -4.22
N LYS A 65 -36.98 -1.87 -5.48
CA LYS A 65 -38.26 -2.45 -5.90
C LYS A 65 -38.24 -3.99 -5.84
N ALA A 66 -37.13 -4.63 -6.22
CA ALA A 66 -37.01 -6.08 -6.23
C ALA A 66 -36.91 -6.70 -4.82
N LEU A 67 -36.42 -5.94 -3.83
CA LEU A 67 -36.12 -6.44 -2.48
C LEU A 67 -36.93 -5.74 -1.37
N SER A 68 -38.04 -5.10 -1.74
CA SER A 68 -38.92 -4.28 -0.89
C SER A 68 -39.52 -5.01 0.34
N HIS A 69 -39.36 -6.33 0.43
CA HIS A 69 -39.84 -7.15 1.55
C HIS A 69 -38.73 -7.70 2.47
N THR A 70 -37.45 -7.50 2.14
CA THR A 70 -36.32 -8.12 2.85
C THR A 70 -35.13 -7.19 3.11
N ILE A 71 -35.09 -6.00 2.51
CA ILE A 71 -33.99 -5.06 2.67
C ILE A 71 -34.52 -3.73 3.22
N PRO A 72 -33.81 -3.09 4.18
CA PRO A 72 -34.16 -1.75 4.65
C PRO A 72 -34.30 -0.75 3.50
N GLU A 73 -35.14 0.27 3.66
CA GLU A 73 -35.19 1.38 2.69
C GLU A 73 -33.79 1.99 2.47
N PRO A 74 -33.50 2.49 1.25
CA PRO A 74 -32.22 3.15 0.97
C PRO A 74 -31.94 4.19 2.03
N CYS A 75 -30.70 4.24 2.51
CA CYS A 75 -30.32 5.27 3.46
C CYS A 75 -30.46 6.63 2.75
N LYS A 76 -31.30 7.50 3.31
CA LYS A 76 -31.59 8.83 2.73
C LYS A 76 -30.36 9.74 2.80
N ASP A 77 -29.53 9.56 3.82
CA ASP A 77 -28.31 10.31 4.05
C ASP A 77 -27.13 9.32 4.18
N SER A 78 -26.20 9.35 3.22
CA SER A 78 -24.97 8.53 3.29
C SER A 78 -24.15 8.95 4.53
N PRO A 79 -23.71 8.01 5.39
CA PRO A 79 -22.78 8.34 6.48
C PRO A 79 -21.34 8.60 5.99
N TYR A 80 -21.09 8.38 4.70
CA TYR A 80 -19.80 8.57 4.05
C TYR A 80 -19.82 9.78 3.12
N PRO A 81 -18.64 10.39 2.84
CA PRO A 81 -18.52 11.47 1.87
C PRO A 81 -19.09 11.11 0.51
N ASP A 82 -19.67 12.10 -0.17
CA ASP A 82 -20.12 11.95 -1.55
C ASP A 82 -18.94 11.56 -2.46
N VAL A 83 -19.20 10.65 -3.40
CA VAL A 83 -18.21 10.26 -4.42
C VAL A 83 -18.42 11.12 -5.66
N PRO A 84 -17.47 12.02 -6.00
CA PRO A 84 -17.63 12.88 -7.17
C PRO A 84 -17.80 12.05 -8.45
N GLY A 85 -18.93 12.26 -9.14
CA GLY A 85 -19.26 11.54 -10.37
C GLY A 85 -19.95 10.18 -10.16
N LEU A 86 -20.24 9.78 -8.92
CA LEU A 86 -20.97 8.54 -8.61
C LEU A 86 -22.03 8.80 -7.51
N PRO A 87 -23.25 9.24 -7.88
CA PRO A 87 -24.31 9.49 -6.91
C PRO A 87 -24.74 8.19 -6.22
N ASN A 88 -25.24 8.27 -4.98
CA ASN A 88 -25.74 7.12 -4.22
C ASN A 88 -24.73 5.96 -4.04
N ALA A 89 -23.42 6.22 -4.13
CA ALA A 89 -22.39 5.18 -4.05
C ALA A 89 -22.56 4.26 -2.84
N TYR A 90 -22.89 4.82 -1.67
CA TYR A 90 -23.15 4.05 -0.46
C TYR A 90 -24.22 2.97 -0.65
N ASN A 91 -25.38 3.31 -1.21
CA ASN A 91 -26.48 2.36 -1.43
C ASN A 91 -26.17 1.33 -2.55
N ILE A 92 -25.25 1.64 -3.47
CA ILE A 92 -24.84 0.69 -4.53
C ILE A 92 -23.96 -0.43 -3.96
N PHE A 93 -23.09 -0.10 -3.02
CA PHE A 93 -22.08 -1.01 -2.45
C PHE A 93 -22.41 -1.47 -1.03
N ASP A 94 -23.59 -1.15 -0.50
CA ASP A 94 -24.07 -1.70 0.76
C ASP A 94 -24.27 -3.22 0.61
N LEU A 95 -23.52 -4.00 1.37
CA LEU A 95 -23.59 -5.45 1.31
C LEU A 95 -24.86 -6.00 1.98
N HIS A 96 -25.54 -5.19 2.80
CA HIS A 96 -26.67 -5.54 3.65
C HIS A 96 -26.49 -6.82 4.49
N GLN A 97 -27.41 -7.07 5.41
CA GLN A 97 -27.44 -8.33 6.16
C GLN A 97 -27.88 -9.46 5.20
N GLY A 98 -26.98 -10.42 4.93
CA GLY A 98 -27.24 -11.55 4.02
C GLY A 98 -26.51 -11.48 2.67
N GLY A 99 -25.80 -10.38 2.39
CA GLY A 99 -25.01 -10.22 1.18
C GLY A 99 -25.82 -9.81 -0.06
N LEU A 100 -25.12 -9.42 -1.12
CA LEU A 100 -25.72 -9.03 -2.40
C LEU A 100 -26.01 -10.25 -3.30
N PRO A 101 -27.23 -10.39 -3.85
CA PRO A 101 -27.51 -11.39 -4.88
C PRO A 101 -26.60 -11.20 -6.11
N ALA A 102 -26.34 -12.29 -6.84
CA ALA A 102 -25.33 -12.33 -7.91
C ALA A 102 -25.54 -11.26 -9.00
N TYR A 103 -26.78 -11.03 -9.43
CA TYR A 103 -27.13 -9.99 -10.40
C TYR A 103 -26.72 -8.60 -9.91
N TRP A 104 -27.11 -8.23 -8.68
CA TRP A 104 -26.82 -6.94 -8.09
C TRP A 104 -25.33 -6.74 -7.84
N ARG A 105 -24.64 -7.79 -7.38
CA ARG A 105 -23.18 -7.80 -7.26
C ARG A 105 -22.48 -7.55 -8.60
N ARG A 106 -22.87 -8.26 -9.67
CA ARG A 106 -22.30 -8.06 -11.03
C ARG A 106 -22.52 -6.63 -11.50
N ARG A 107 -23.73 -6.11 -11.30
CA ARG A 107 -24.08 -4.75 -11.73
C ARG A 107 -23.34 -3.66 -10.94
N ALA A 108 -23.16 -3.84 -9.63
CA ALA A 108 -22.31 -2.96 -8.81
C ALA A 108 -20.84 -2.98 -9.28
N ILE A 109 -20.30 -4.15 -9.61
CA ILE A 109 -18.95 -4.29 -10.19
C ILE A 109 -18.85 -3.55 -11.53
N SER A 110 -19.85 -3.68 -12.42
CA SER A 110 -19.86 -2.97 -13.71
C SER A 110 -19.92 -1.45 -13.54
N ILE A 111 -20.71 -0.95 -12.58
CA ILE A 111 -20.74 0.48 -12.23
C ILE A 111 -19.37 0.96 -11.73
N ALA A 112 -18.73 0.21 -10.82
CA ALA A 112 -17.41 0.53 -10.33
C ALA A 112 -16.37 0.55 -11.46
N LYS A 113 -16.40 -0.44 -12.36
CA LYS A 113 -15.51 -0.51 -13.53
C LYS A 113 -15.69 0.70 -14.45
N ALA A 114 -16.92 1.07 -14.78
CA ALA A 114 -17.20 2.24 -15.62
C ALA A 114 -16.73 3.55 -14.98
N TYR A 115 -16.99 3.72 -13.67
CA TYR A 115 -16.52 4.87 -12.91
C TYR A 115 -14.99 4.98 -12.94
N HIS A 116 -14.28 3.90 -12.61
CA HIS A 116 -12.82 3.89 -12.60
C HIS A 116 -12.22 4.09 -14.00
N ALA A 117 -12.83 3.55 -15.06
CA ALA A 117 -12.37 3.80 -16.42
C ALA A 117 -12.45 5.29 -16.80
N THR A 118 -13.54 5.97 -16.43
CA THR A 118 -13.68 7.41 -16.63
C THR A 118 -12.65 8.19 -15.80
N GLN A 119 -12.47 7.87 -14.52
CA GLN A 119 -11.46 8.51 -13.67
C GLN A 119 -10.05 8.34 -14.26
N LYS A 120 -9.70 7.11 -14.66
CA LYS A 120 -8.42 6.75 -15.28
C LYS A 120 -8.14 7.58 -16.54
N SER A 121 -9.13 7.80 -17.40
CA SER A 121 -8.94 8.54 -18.66
C SER A 121 -8.56 10.01 -18.49
N THR A 122 -8.78 10.58 -17.31
CA THR A 122 -8.47 12.00 -16.99
C THR A 122 -7.50 12.13 -15.81
N PHE A 123 -6.82 11.05 -15.43
CA PHE A 123 -5.99 11.00 -14.23
C PHE A 123 -4.58 11.56 -14.51
N LEU A 124 -4.37 12.85 -14.22
CA LEU A 124 -3.10 13.54 -14.46
C LEU A 124 -2.53 14.28 -13.23
N GLY A 125 -3.29 14.37 -12.14
CA GLY A 125 -2.93 15.19 -10.98
C GLY A 125 -2.05 14.51 -9.93
N TYR A 126 -1.63 13.26 -10.15
CA TYR A 126 -0.82 12.47 -9.21
C TYR A 126 0.22 11.65 -9.97
N GLN A 127 1.34 11.39 -9.31
CA GLN A 127 2.50 10.63 -9.79
C GLN A 127 2.26 9.10 -9.86
N CYS A 128 1.14 8.69 -10.44
CA CYS A 128 0.76 7.28 -10.59
C CYS A 128 0.54 6.94 -12.07
N ASN A 129 1.40 6.09 -12.63
CA ASN A 129 1.24 5.61 -14.00
C ASN A 129 -0.05 4.77 -14.14
N GLN A 130 -0.92 5.17 -15.06
CA GLN A 130 -2.17 4.46 -15.36
C GLN A 130 -2.09 3.59 -16.63
N ALA A 131 -1.00 3.66 -17.39
CA ALA A 131 -0.78 2.84 -18.59
C ALA A 131 -0.36 1.41 -18.23
N LEU A 132 -1.23 0.70 -17.51
CA LEU A 132 -1.01 -0.67 -17.03
C LEU A 132 -1.78 -1.67 -17.90
N HIS A 133 -1.09 -2.71 -18.37
CA HIS A 133 -1.62 -3.76 -19.25
C HIS A 133 -1.24 -5.15 -18.72
N TYR A 134 -1.71 -5.47 -17.51
CA TYR A 134 -1.32 -6.67 -16.78
C TYR A 134 -2.33 -7.82 -16.84
N GLU A 135 -3.55 -7.55 -17.30
CA GLU A 135 -4.65 -8.53 -17.31
C GLU A 135 -4.27 -9.85 -17.99
N ALA A 136 -3.69 -9.79 -19.19
CA ALA A 136 -3.30 -10.98 -19.95
C ALA A 136 -2.18 -11.79 -19.27
N SER A 137 -1.31 -11.14 -18.50
CA SER A 137 -0.14 -11.78 -17.88
C SER A 137 -0.39 -12.27 -16.47
N PHE A 138 -1.24 -11.58 -15.71
CA PHE A 138 -1.43 -11.79 -14.27
C PHE A 138 -2.89 -12.06 -13.87
N GLY A 139 -3.85 -12.06 -14.81
CA GLY A 139 -5.26 -12.31 -14.48
C GLY A 139 -5.49 -13.64 -13.76
N SER A 140 -4.77 -14.70 -14.15
CA SER A 140 -4.84 -16.01 -13.49
C SER A 140 -4.25 -16.06 -12.09
N TYR A 141 -3.41 -15.09 -11.69
CA TYR A 141 -2.90 -15.01 -10.31
C TYR A 141 -3.99 -14.58 -9.33
N MET A 142 -5.11 -14.00 -9.79
CA MET A 142 -6.21 -13.55 -8.92
C MET A 142 -6.95 -14.72 -8.25
N ASP A 143 -6.75 -15.95 -8.73
CA ASP A 143 -7.28 -17.18 -8.12
C ASP A 143 -6.27 -17.87 -7.17
N MET A 144 -5.13 -17.22 -6.87
CA MET A 144 -4.06 -17.76 -6.03
C MET A 144 -3.79 -16.87 -4.81
N LEU A 145 -3.72 -17.47 -3.61
CA LEU A 145 -3.27 -16.79 -2.40
C LEU A 145 -1.74 -16.89 -2.28
N VAL A 146 -1.04 -16.09 -3.08
CA VAL A 146 0.43 -15.98 -3.01
C VAL A 146 0.82 -15.17 -1.77
N ASN A 147 1.78 -15.66 -0.97
CA ASN A 147 2.23 -14.96 0.23
C ASN A 147 3.75 -15.11 0.44
N ASN A 148 4.47 -13.98 0.43
CA ASN A 148 5.91 -13.91 0.66
C ASN A 148 6.22 -13.68 2.15
N ILE A 149 5.69 -14.56 3.01
CA ILE A 149 5.88 -14.42 4.45
C ILE A 149 7.36 -14.61 4.85
N GLY A 150 7.87 -13.68 5.67
CA GLY A 150 9.23 -13.70 6.19
C GLY A 150 10.24 -13.05 5.24
N ASP A 151 11.52 -13.27 5.51
CA ASP A 151 12.62 -12.68 4.76
C ASP A 151 12.66 -13.15 3.29
N ALA A 152 13.03 -12.27 2.36
CA ALA A 152 13.03 -12.55 0.92
C ALA A 152 14.11 -13.57 0.50
N PHE A 153 15.18 -13.70 1.28
CA PHE A 153 16.33 -14.57 1.04
C PHE A 153 16.27 -15.88 1.84
N ALA A 154 15.35 -15.98 2.81
CA ALA A 154 15.06 -17.22 3.53
C ALA A 154 13.83 -17.96 2.97
N GLU A 155 13.98 -19.26 2.73
CA GLU A 155 12.85 -20.12 2.40
C GLU A 155 12.01 -20.41 3.65
N GLY A 156 10.69 -20.48 3.48
CA GLY A 156 9.73 -20.69 4.56
C GLY A 156 8.78 -21.85 4.28
N ASN A 157 7.93 -22.19 5.26
CA ASN A 157 6.96 -23.28 5.12
C ASN A 157 5.76 -22.92 4.23
N PHE A 158 5.55 -21.63 3.93
CA PHE A 158 4.51 -21.19 2.99
C PHE A 158 5.04 -21.32 1.56
N THR A 159 4.78 -22.48 0.95
CA THR A 159 5.38 -22.83 -0.35
C THR A 159 4.78 -22.07 -1.53
N LEU A 160 3.54 -21.58 -1.42
CA LEU A 160 2.90 -20.75 -2.46
C LEU A 160 3.39 -19.30 -2.36
N SER A 161 4.70 -19.10 -2.53
CA SER A 161 5.35 -17.79 -2.49
C SER A 161 5.94 -17.42 -3.85
N SER A 162 6.13 -16.13 -4.07
CA SER A 162 6.84 -15.55 -5.20
C SER A 162 8.19 -14.93 -4.80
N LYS A 163 8.81 -15.40 -3.69
CA LYS A 163 10.10 -14.86 -3.21
C LYS A 163 11.21 -14.92 -4.27
N PHE A 164 11.18 -15.92 -5.15
CA PHE A 164 12.12 -15.99 -6.27
C PHE A 164 11.95 -14.83 -7.27
N MET A 165 10.72 -14.37 -7.52
CA MET A 165 10.46 -13.19 -8.34
C MET A 165 10.86 -11.91 -7.61
N GLU A 166 10.57 -11.84 -6.31
CA GLU A 166 10.96 -10.72 -5.45
C GLU A 166 12.49 -10.53 -5.45
N ARG A 167 13.26 -11.60 -5.26
CA ARG A 167 14.73 -11.56 -5.35
C ARG A 167 15.22 -11.05 -6.70
N ALA A 168 14.58 -11.45 -7.81
CA ALA A 168 14.95 -10.96 -9.14
C ALA A 168 14.69 -9.46 -9.31
N VAL A 169 13.58 -8.95 -8.78
CA VAL A 169 13.26 -7.51 -8.79
C VAL A 169 14.24 -6.74 -7.90
N LEU A 170 14.53 -7.25 -6.70
CA LEU A 170 15.49 -6.65 -5.78
C LEU A 170 16.90 -6.60 -6.40
N GLU A 171 17.33 -7.68 -7.05
CA GLU A 171 18.62 -7.75 -7.74
C GLU A 171 18.72 -6.70 -8.87
N TYR A 172 17.63 -6.50 -9.62
CA TYR A 172 17.55 -5.46 -10.65
C TYR A 172 17.65 -4.05 -10.04
N CYS A 173 16.88 -3.75 -8.98
CA CYS A 173 16.93 -2.46 -8.31
C CYS A 173 18.29 -2.20 -7.65
N ALA A 174 18.89 -3.21 -7.02
CA ALA A 174 20.23 -3.13 -6.45
C ALA A 174 21.28 -2.81 -7.52
N ALA A 175 21.16 -3.40 -8.73
CA ALA A 175 22.06 -3.08 -9.84
C ALA A 175 21.89 -1.63 -10.32
N LEU A 176 20.64 -1.19 -10.43
CA LEU A 176 20.27 0.17 -10.85
C LEU A 176 20.76 1.23 -9.85
N TRP A 177 20.77 0.90 -8.56
CA TRP A 177 21.23 1.79 -7.48
C TRP A 177 22.68 1.52 -7.06
N HIS A 178 23.43 0.72 -7.83
CA HIS A 178 24.84 0.43 -7.61
C HIS A 178 25.18 -0.16 -6.22
N ALA A 179 24.26 -0.93 -5.65
CA ALA A 179 24.54 -1.67 -4.43
C ALA A 179 25.46 -2.88 -4.70
N GLU A 180 26.20 -3.35 -3.68
CA GLU A 180 27.02 -4.56 -3.80
C GLU A 180 26.13 -5.80 -3.82
N ARG A 181 26.34 -6.66 -4.82
CA ARG A 181 25.50 -7.83 -5.14
C ARG A 181 26.36 -9.10 -5.30
N PRO A 182 25.80 -10.30 -5.09
CA PRO A 182 24.45 -10.58 -4.58
C PRO A 182 24.34 -10.29 -3.08
N HIS A 183 23.12 -10.32 -2.54
CA HIS A 183 22.92 -10.34 -1.08
C HIS A 183 23.70 -11.51 -0.45
N CYS A 184 24.42 -11.23 0.63
CA CYS A 184 25.18 -12.23 1.38
C CYS A 184 25.33 -11.78 2.85
N ASP A 185 24.75 -12.53 3.78
CA ASP A 185 24.80 -12.23 5.22
C ASP A 185 26.23 -12.06 5.77
N ASP A 186 27.21 -12.75 5.18
CA ASP A 186 28.61 -12.70 5.59
C ASP A 186 29.39 -11.51 4.99
N VAL A 187 28.80 -10.76 4.06
CA VAL A 187 29.41 -9.59 3.41
C VAL A 187 28.69 -8.32 3.88
N PRO A 188 29.28 -7.53 4.80
CA PRO A 188 28.60 -6.41 5.46
C PRO A 188 28.03 -5.33 4.54
N ASN A 189 28.64 -5.13 3.36
CA ASN A 189 28.23 -4.11 2.41
C ASN A 189 27.28 -4.64 1.32
N SER A 190 27.00 -5.95 1.30
CA SER A 190 26.03 -6.50 0.35
C SER A 190 24.63 -5.95 0.66
N TYR A 191 23.81 -5.78 -0.38
CA TYR A 191 22.48 -5.25 -0.19
C TYR A 191 21.59 -6.21 0.61
N TRP A 192 20.63 -5.65 1.33
CA TRP A 192 19.46 -6.36 1.84
C TRP A 192 18.22 -5.50 1.62
N GLY A 193 17.09 -6.14 1.32
CA GLY A 193 15.84 -5.44 1.07
C GLY A 193 14.68 -6.42 0.86
N PHE A 194 13.48 -5.86 0.72
CA PHE A 194 12.25 -6.63 0.54
C PHE A 194 11.21 -5.81 -0.25
N GLY A 195 10.27 -6.50 -0.88
CA GLY A 195 9.13 -5.89 -1.56
C GLY A 195 8.13 -5.31 -0.57
N LEU A 196 7.70 -4.07 -0.78
CA LEU A 196 6.74 -3.41 0.11
C LEU A 196 5.30 -3.85 -0.21
N THR A 197 4.55 -4.26 0.82
CA THR A 197 3.11 -4.61 0.69
C THR A 197 2.20 -3.37 0.71
N MET A 198 2.70 -2.24 1.22
CA MET A 198 2.09 -0.91 1.07
C MET A 198 2.94 -0.08 0.09
N GLY A 199 2.73 1.23 0.03
CA GLY A 199 3.66 2.12 -0.69
C GLY A 199 4.91 2.48 0.13
N SER A 200 5.66 3.46 -0.36
CA SER A 200 6.88 3.98 0.28
C SER A 200 6.67 4.49 1.70
N THR A 201 5.44 4.73 2.17
CA THR A 201 5.17 5.02 3.60
C THR A 201 5.73 3.94 4.52
N VAL A 202 5.59 2.64 4.17
CA VAL A 202 6.18 1.55 4.95
C VAL A 202 7.69 1.47 4.75
N GLY A 203 8.17 1.74 3.53
CA GLY A 203 9.62 1.80 3.26
C GLY A 203 10.31 2.87 4.12
N SER A 204 9.74 4.08 4.18
CA SER A 204 10.22 5.17 5.04
C SER A 204 10.12 4.84 6.52
N LEU A 205 9.03 4.21 6.96
CA LEU A 205 8.88 3.77 8.34
C LEU A 205 9.95 2.73 8.71
N TYR A 206 10.20 1.76 7.83
CA TYR A 206 11.22 0.73 8.04
C TYR A 206 12.62 1.34 8.04
N GLY A 207 12.95 2.19 7.06
CA GLY A 207 14.23 2.87 6.99
C GLY A 207 14.49 3.70 8.24
N MET A 208 13.49 4.45 8.72
CA MET A 208 13.62 5.25 9.94
C MET A 208 13.68 4.40 11.21
N TRP A 209 12.93 3.31 11.28
CA TRP A 209 13.05 2.35 12.37
C TRP A 209 14.46 1.78 12.41
N ASN A 210 14.96 1.26 11.29
CA ASN A 210 16.31 0.73 11.17
C ASN A 210 17.37 1.76 11.61
N THR A 211 17.29 2.99 11.10
CA THR A 211 18.20 4.07 11.50
C THR A 211 18.12 4.40 12.99
N ARG A 212 16.92 4.47 13.58
CA ARG A 212 16.75 4.74 15.01
C ARG A 212 17.42 3.67 15.87
N GLU A 213 17.28 2.41 15.48
CA GLU A 213 17.88 1.29 16.19
C GLU A 213 19.40 1.29 16.03
N TYR A 214 19.89 1.44 14.80
CA TYR A 214 21.31 1.48 14.49
C TYR A 214 22.04 2.63 15.20
N LEU A 215 21.56 3.86 15.03
CA LEU A 215 22.15 5.05 15.68
C LEU A 215 21.87 5.10 17.19
N GLY A 216 20.84 4.40 17.66
CA GLY A 216 20.53 4.26 19.08
C GLY A 216 21.36 3.19 19.80
N GLY A 217 22.38 2.62 19.15
CA GLY A 217 23.27 1.62 19.74
C GLY A 217 22.58 0.30 20.04
N LYS A 218 21.52 -0.03 19.30
CA LYS A 218 20.74 -1.26 19.50
C LYS A 218 21.09 -2.30 18.45
N LYS A 219 21.13 -3.56 18.88
CA LYS A 219 21.33 -4.73 18.01
C LYS A 219 20.29 -5.79 18.31
N ILE A 220 19.71 -6.35 17.26
CA ILE A 220 18.89 -7.56 17.34
C ILE A 220 19.83 -8.75 17.19
N LEU A 221 19.80 -9.65 18.16
CA LEU A 221 20.53 -10.91 18.15
C LEU A 221 19.55 -12.07 18.05
N VAL A 222 19.91 -13.11 17.31
CA VAL A 222 19.23 -14.39 17.38
C VAL A 222 19.79 -15.16 18.59
N ASP A 223 18.93 -15.63 19.48
CA ASP A 223 19.32 -16.54 20.55
C ASP A 223 19.53 -17.94 19.97
N ASP A 224 20.76 -18.23 19.57
CA ASP A 224 21.16 -19.51 18.95
C ASP A 224 20.79 -20.73 19.84
N LYS A 225 20.79 -20.56 21.17
CA LYS A 225 20.41 -21.64 22.10
C LYS A 225 18.91 -21.95 22.07
N ALA A 226 18.07 -20.97 21.76
CA ALA A 226 16.64 -21.21 21.56
C ALA A 226 16.37 -21.97 20.25
N TYR A 227 17.20 -21.76 19.22
CA TYR A 227 17.10 -22.47 17.93
C TYR A 227 17.43 -23.97 18.05
N GLU A 228 18.45 -24.31 18.85
CA GLU A 228 18.82 -25.70 19.14
C GLU A 228 17.75 -26.47 19.93
N ILE A 229 16.98 -25.80 20.80
CA ILE A 229 15.93 -26.45 21.60
C ILE A 229 14.73 -26.90 20.75
N VAL A 230 14.45 -26.20 19.64
CA VAL A 230 13.30 -26.47 18.75
C VAL A 230 13.58 -27.60 17.75
N THR A 231 14.85 -27.92 17.52
CA THR A 231 15.30 -28.97 16.59
C THR A 231 15.69 -30.24 17.34
N ARG A 232 14.83 -31.27 17.36
CA ARG A 232 15.21 -32.62 17.81
C ARG A 232 15.55 -33.50 16.61
N LYS A 233 16.62 -34.31 16.71
CA LYS A 233 16.87 -35.40 15.76
C LYS A 233 15.79 -36.46 15.93
N GLY A 234 15.01 -36.72 14.88
CA GLY A 234 14.06 -37.83 14.86
C GLY A 234 14.78 -39.19 14.74
N GLU A 235 14.06 -40.27 15.04
CA GLU A 235 14.49 -41.67 14.87
C GLU A 235 14.69 -41.99 13.38
N GLY A 236 15.85 -41.58 12.84
CA GLY A 236 16.17 -41.67 11.42
C GLY A 236 17.16 -40.61 10.94
N GLY A 237 17.59 -39.68 11.79
CA GLY A 237 18.57 -38.65 11.46
C GLY A 237 17.98 -37.42 10.76
N ALA A 238 16.69 -37.43 10.41
CA ALA A 238 15.98 -36.26 9.94
C ALA A 238 15.74 -35.27 11.10
N LEU A 239 15.99 -33.99 10.87
CA LEU A 239 15.65 -32.91 11.80
C LEU A 239 14.13 -32.78 11.86
N VAL A 240 13.53 -33.04 13.02
CA VAL A 240 12.10 -32.86 13.26
C VAL A 240 11.95 -31.61 14.12
N SER A 241 11.37 -30.57 13.53
CA SER A 241 11.03 -29.35 14.27
C SER A 241 9.70 -29.56 15.00
N THR A 242 9.71 -29.45 16.34
CA THR A 242 8.52 -29.69 17.19
C THR A 242 7.73 -28.42 17.50
N GLN A 243 8.23 -27.25 17.11
CA GLN A 243 7.57 -25.95 17.26
C GLN A 243 7.84 -25.10 16.02
N LEU A 244 6.97 -24.15 15.69
CA LEU A 244 7.25 -23.16 14.65
C LEU A 244 8.67 -22.61 14.87
N ASN A 245 9.56 -22.72 13.87
CA ASN A 245 10.93 -22.19 13.90
C ASN A 245 10.90 -20.66 14.04
N VAL A 246 10.63 -20.14 15.23
CA VAL A 246 10.71 -18.70 15.52
C VAL A 246 12.01 -18.48 16.30
N PRO A 247 13.07 -17.95 15.66
CA PRO A 247 14.26 -17.55 16.41
C PRO A 247 13.84 -16.56 17.49
N ARG A 248 14.25 -16.83 18.74
CA ARG A 248 14.01 -15.89 19.83
C ARG A 248 14.93 -14.69 19.60
N LEU A 249 14.33 -13.54 19.30
CA LEU A 249 15.08 -12.30 19.12
C LEU A 249 15.40 -11.68 20.49
N VAL A 250 16.69 -11.41 20.72
CA VAL A 250 17.18 -10.69 21.90
C VAL A 250 17.58 -9.29 21.48
N TYR A 251 17.06 -8.32 22.21
CA TYR A 251 17.31 -6.91 21.97
C TYR A 251 18.40 -6.41 22.91
N HIS A 252 19.57 -6.07 22.36
CA HIS A 252 20.71 -5.57 23.12
C HIS A 252 20.89 -4.07 22.88
N ALA A 253 20.88 -3.27 23.94
CA ALA A 253 21.20 -1.84 23.90
C ALA A 253 22.59 -1.59 24.50
N ALA A 254 23.45 -0.89 23.76
CA ALA A 254 24.76 -0.48 24.26
C ALA A 254 24.62 0.50 25.44
N PRO A 255 25.49 0.44 26.45
CA PRO A 255 25.50 1.42 27.53
C PRO A 255 25.94 2.79 26.99
N THR A 256 25.20 3.85 27.33
CA THR A 256 25.56 5.21 26.92
C THR A 256 26.98 5.57 27.39
N PRO A 257 27.87 6.03 26.49
CA PRO A 257 29.20 6.49 26.85
C PRO A 257 29.14 7.64 27.88
N LYS A 258 30.01 7.61 28.88
CA LYS A 258 30.03 8.63 29.94
C LYS A 258 30.48 10.01 29.45
N ASP A 259 31.32 10.01 28.41
CA ASP A 259 31.92 11.16 27.76
C ASP A 259 31.01 11.79 26.68
N ASN A 260 30.01 11.05 26.20
CA ASN A 260 29.01 11.55 25.27
C ASN A 260 27.59 11.08 25.65
N PRO A 261 26.84 11.88 26.45
CA PRO A 261 25.48 11.52 26.83
C PRO A 261 24.49 11.50 25.64
N HIS A 262 24.86 12.09 24.50
CA HIS A 262 24.02 12.19 23.31
C HIS A 262 24.26 11.06 22.28
N ALA A 263 25.25 10.19 22.51
CA ALA A 263 25.74 9.19 21.54
C ALA A 263 24.68 8.25 20.96
N PHE A 264 23.53 8.07 21.65
CA PHE A 264 22.43 7.21 21.22
C PHE A 264 21.10 7.96 21.08
N THR A 265 21.15 9.29 20.91
CA THR A 265 19.98 10.14 20.63
C THR A 265 20.06 10.65 19.19
N PRO A 266 19.60 9.88 18.19
CA PRO A 266 19.64 10.34 16.80
C PRO A 266 18.73 11.55 16.58
N ILE A 267 19.23 12.52 15.81
CA ILE A 267 18.49 13.72 15.41
C ILE A 267 18.16 13.65 13.92
N ALA A 268 16.87 13.79 13.61
CA ALA A 268 16.33 13.76 12.25
C ALA A 268 16.33 15.15 11.61
N PHE A 269 16.77 15.20 10.35
CA PHE A 269 16.75 16.35 9.45
C PHE A 269 16.05 15.97 8.14
N TYR A 270 15.10 16.79 7.73
CA TYR A 270 14.37 16.67 6.47
C TYR A 270 13.78 18.03 6.10
N SER A 271 13.53 18.25 4.82
CA SER A 271 13.15 19.56 4.30
C SER A 271 11.65 19.84 4.43
N VAL A 272 11.26 21.11 4.33
CA VAL A 272 9.84 21.54 4.27
C VAL A 272 9.05 20.95 3.10
N ASP A 273 9.73 20.51 2.04
CA ASP A 273 9.11 19.86 0.87
C ASP A 273 9.07 18.31 1.00
N THR A 274 9.46 17.78 2.15
CA THR A 274 9.44 16.34 2.44
C THR A 274 8.01 15.83 2.58
N HIS A 275 7.73 14.65 2.02
CA HIS A 275 6.41 14.04 2.09
C HIS A 275 5.95 13.77 3.54
N TYR A 276 4.68 14.03 3.83
CA TYR A 276 4.11 13.93 5.19
C TYR A 276 4.29 12.55 5.85
N SER A 277 4.53 11.47 5.09
CA SER A 277 4.80 10.15 5.65
C SER A 277 6.06 10.11 6.53
N ILE A 278 7.04 10.98 6.26
CA ILE A 278 8.23 11.14 7.10
C ILE A 278 7.84 11.71 8.47
N ALA A 279 7.05 12.79 8.51
CA ALA A 279 6.54 13.36 9.77
C ALA A 279 5.71 12.34 10.57
N LYS A 280 4.88 11.52 9.89
CA LYS A 280 4.18 10.39 10.51
C LYS A 280 5.15 9.37 11.12
N ALA A 281 6.17 8.94 10.36
CA ALA A 281 7.16 7.98 10.83
C ALA A 281 7.96 8.51 12.04
N VAL A 282 8.39 9.78 12.00
CA VAL A 282 9.07 10.45 13.11
C VAL A 282 8.23 10.38 14.38
N THR A 283 6.95 10.71 14.26
CA THR A 283 5.99 10.69 15.39
C THR A 283 5.78 9.27 15.90
N MET A 284 5.48 8.32 15.02
CA MET A 284 5.19 6.92 15.38
C MET A 284 6.38 6.21 16.02
N LEU A 285 7.60 6.54 15.58
CA LEU A 285 8.83 5.94 16.08
C LEU A 285 9.47 6.75 17.19
N HIS A 286 8.87 7.88 17.61
CA HIS A 286 9.44 8.79 18.59
C HIS A 286 10.90 9.18 18.27
N VAL A 287 11.21 9.38 16.98
CA VAL A 287 12.51 9.91 16.56
C VAL A 287 12.53 11.40 16.85
N ARG A 288 13.63 11.89 17.43
CA ARG A 288 13.78 13.30 17.76
C ARG A 288 14.14 14.09 16.50
N THR A 289 13.44 15.19 16.23
CA THR A 289 13.82 16.13 15.17
C THR A 289 14.75 17.20 15.72
N PHE A 290 15.53 17.84 14.85
CA PHE A 290 16.38 18.96 15.24
C PHE A 290 15.55 20.11 15.83
N TYR A 291 14.33 20.32 15.33
CA TYR A 291 13.39 21.30 15.86
C TYR A 291 13.00 21.00 17.31
N ALA A 292 12.54 19.77 17.59
CA ALA A 292 12.09 19.39 18.92
C ALA A 292 13.23 19.46 19.95
N GLU A 293 14.41 18.96 19.58
CA GLU A 293 15.60 19.03 20.43
C GLU A 293 16.09 20.47 20.61
N GLY A 294 16.11 21.25 19.53
CA GLY A 294 16.50 22.66 19.53
C GLY A 294 15.62 23.51 20.43
N MET A 295 14.29 23.37 20.30
CA MET A 295 13.33 24.10 21.14
C MET A 295 13.41 23.71 22.61
N GLN A 296 13.61 22.41 22.90
CA GLN A 296 13.63 21.91 24.27
C GLN A 296 14.94 22.24 25.00
N ASN A 297 16.09 22.01 24.36
CA ASN A 297 17.39 22.02 25.02
C ASN A 297 18.31 23.17 24.57
N TYR A 298 17.98 23.84 23.45
CA TYR A 298 18.79 24.91 22.87
C TYR A 298 17.98 26.16 22.45
N PRO A 299 17.08 26.69 23.31
CA PRO A 299 16.27 27.83 22.95
C PRO A 299 17.14 29.06 22.63
N GLY A 300 16.82 29.76 21.53
CA GLY A 300 17.54 30.95 21.07
C GLY A 300 18.95 30.67 20.52
N LYS A 301 19.32 29.41 20.29
CA LYS A 301 20.64 29.00 19.79
C LYS A 301 20.58 28.43 18.37
N CYS A 302 19.49 28.65 17.63
CA CYS A 302 19.41 28.25 16.22
C CYS A 302 20.59 28.87 15.44
N PRO A 303 21.37 28.06 14.68
CA PRO A 303 22.56 28.55 13.97
C PRO A 303 22.21 29.33 12.70
N LEU A 304 20.97 29.28 12.24
CA LEU A 304 20.52 29.95 11.01
C LEU A 304 20.35 31.45 11.24
N LYS A 305 20.94 32.26 10.36
CA LYS A 305 20.94 33.73 10.47
C LYS A 305 19.58 34.36 10.20
N GLU A 306 18.74 33.68 9.44
CA GLU A 306 17.45 34.18 8.93
C GLU A 306 16.27 33.87 9.87
N CYS A 307 16.53 33.21 11.00
CA CYS A 307 15.53 32.89 11.99
C CYS A 307 15.32 34.07 12.96
N PRO A 308 14.14 34.72 12.98
CA PRO A 308 13.83 35.77 13.94
C PRO A 308 14.10 35.27 15.37
N HIS A 309 14.81 36.07 16.16
CA HIS A 309 15.09 35.78 17.58
C HIS A 309 15.80 34.43 17.87
N GLY A 310 16.40 33.79 16.86
CA GLY A 310 17.04 32.48 17.03
C GLY A 310 16.05 31.33 17.22
N GLU A 311 14.82 31.49 16.72
CA GLU A 311 13.81 30.42 16.69
C GLU A 311 14.24 29.27 15.78
N TRP A 312 13.90 28.04 16.16
CA TRP A 312 14.19 26.86 15.36
C TRP A 312 13.11 26.68 14.29
N PRO A 313 13.47 26.54 13.00
CA PRO A 313 12.49 26.16 11.99
C PRO A 313 12.02 24.72 12.25
N ALA A 314 10.76 24.42 11.94
CA ALA A 314 10.20 23.09 12.15
C ALA A 314 10.92 22.00 11.34
N GLU A 315 11.37 22.37 10.14
CA GLU A 315 11.95 21.54 9.09
C GLU A 315 13.10 22.31 8.41
N VAL A 316 13.99 21.61 7.72
CA VAL A 316 15.09 22.27 7.00
C VAL A 316 14.50 23.12 5.88
N PRO A 317 14.90 24.39 5.71
CA PRO A 317 14.45 25.22 4.60
C PRO A 317 14.68 24.53 3.24
N SER A 318 13.85 24.88 2.26
CA SER A 318 14.02 24.48 0.87
C SER A 318 14.20 25.72 0.01
N LEU A 319 14.95 25.55 -1.07
CA LEU A 319 15.04 26.53 -2.14
C LEU A 319 13.66 26.71 -2.79
N GLU A 320 13.49 27.78 -3.57
CA GLU A 320 12.25 28.01 -4.34
C GLU A 320 11.90 26.81 -5.23
N SER A 321 12.93 26.14 -5.77
CA SER A 321 12.79 24.93 -6.57
C SER A 321 12.14 23.76 -5.83
N GLY A 322 12.16 23.75 -4.49
CA GLY A 322 11.73 22.64 -3.64
C GLY A 322 12.82 21.66 -3.24
N ALA A 323 14.05 21.87 -3.69
CA ALA A 323 15.20 21.12 -3.18
C ALA A 323 15.58 21.65 -1.79
N MET A 324 16.07 20.78 -0.92
CA MET A 324 16.59 21.12 0.40
C MET A 324 17.72 22.15 0.30
N ASP A 325 17.70 23.17 1.14
CA ASP A 325 18.80 24.11 1.28
C ASP A 325 19.96 23.43 2.03
N LEU A 326 21.01 23.10 1.30
CA LEU A 326 22.17 22.38 1.84
C LEU A 326 23.05 23.26 2.74
N ASP A 327 23.06 24.58 2.55
CA ASP A 327 23.79 25.49 3.45
C ASP A 327 23.08 25.55 4.81
N ALA A 328 21.75 25.64 4.80
CA ALA A 328 20.93 25.56 6.00
C ALA A 328 21.08 24.20 6.69
N LEU A 329 21.00 23.11 5.92
CA LEU A 329 21.22 21.75 6.43
C LEU A 329 22.58 21.62 7.13
N SER A 330 23.66 22.07 6.47
CA SER A 330 25.02 21.96 6.99
C SER A 330 25.19 22.68 8.33
N MET A 331 24.69 23.90 8.44
CA MET A 331 24.72 24.66 9.71
C MET A 331 23.93 23.96 10.83
N LEU A 332 22.76 23.40 10.52
CA LEU A 332 21.94 22.66 11.48
C LEU A 332 22.62 21.35 11.91
N VAL A 333 23.14 20.58 10.96
CA VAL A 333 23.83 19.31 11.21
C VAL A 333 25.08 19.53 12.06
N GLU A 334 25.93 20.49 11.69
CA GLU A 334 27.16 20.83 12.44
C GLU A 334 26.85 21.21 13.89
N PHE A 335 25.75 21.92 14.13
CA PHE A 335 25.32 22.27 15.48
C PHE A 335 25.09 21.03 16.35
N PHE A 336 24.38 20.01 15.86
CA PHE A 336 24.09 18.80 16.64
C PHE A 336 25.26 17.82 16.63
N ALA A 337 25.95 17.66 15.51
CA ALA A 337 27.09 16.76 15.37
C ALA A 337 28.25 17.16 16.30
N SER A 338 28.59 18.46 16.38
CA SER A 338 29.61 18.99 17.30
C SER A 338 29.28 18.77 18.79
N ARG A 339 28.04 18.40 19.12
CA ARG A 339 27.56 18.08 20.47
C ARG A 339 27.42 16.58 20.73
N GLY A 340 27.84 15.73 19.77
CA GLY A 340 27.87 14.28 19.93
C GLY A 340 26.56 13.56 19.61
N TYR A 341 25.59 14.24 18.99
CA TYR A 341 24.37 13.59 18.51
C TYR A 341 24.65 12.83 17.20
N PRO A 342 24.18 11.57 17.07
CA PRO A 342 24.07 10.90 15.78
C PRO A 342 23.10 11.64 14.85
N ILE A 343 23.42 11.65 13.56
CA ILE A 343 22.68 12.43 12.55
C ILE A 343 21.95 11.47 11.61
N PHE A 344 20.66 11.74 11.38
CA PHE A 344 19.85 11.11 10.35
C PHE A 344 19.29 12.18 9.40
N ILE A 345 19.57 12.04 8.11
CA ILE A 345 19.10 12.97 7.08
C ILE A 345 18.23 12.20 6.08
N CYS A 346 17.06 12.75 5.76
CA CYS A 346 16.18 12.22 4.71
C CYS A 346 16.20 13.17 3.51
N PHE A 347 16.86 12.75 2.44
CA PHE A 347 16.86 13.45 1.15
C PHE A 347 15.70 12.98 0.27
N ASN A 348 15.12 13.91 -0.46
CA ASN A 348 14.04 13.69 -1.41
C ASN A 348 14.60 13.51 -2.82
N TYR A 349 14.35 12.36 -3.42
CA TYR A 349 14.62 12.12 -4.84
C TYR A 349 13.32 12.20 -5.64
N GLY A 350 12.82 13.43 -5.81
CA GLY A 350 11.48 13.73 -6.33
C GLY A 350 10.50 14.10 -5.22
N THR A 351 10.45 15.39 -4.84
CA THR A 351 9.46 15.90 -3.87
C THR A 351 8.04 15.74 -4.41
N THR A 352 7.08 15.56 -3.51
CA THR A 352 5.70 15.16 -3.89
C THR A 352 5.01 16.20 -4.76
N PHE A 353 5.15 17.47 -4.43
CA PHE A 353 4.41 18.54 -5.10
C PHE A 353 5.20 19.18 -6.24
N LYS A 354 6.50 19.43 -6.02
CA LYS A 354 7.36 20.15 -6.97
C LYS A 354 8.18 19.23 -7.87
N GLY A 355 8.29 17.94 -7.56
CA GLY A 355 9.10 16.99 -8.32
C GLY A 355 10.60 17.27 -8.25
N SER A 356 11.05 17.94 -7.18
CA SER A 356 12.43 18.42 -7.00
C SER A 356 13.34 17.31 -6.48
N TYR A 357 14.63 17.43 -6.76
CA TYR A 357 15.65 16.50 -6.31
C TYR A 357 16.59 17.23 -5.36
N ASP A 358 16.77 16.68 -4.17
CA ASP A 358 17.84 17.10 -3.29
C ASP A 358 19.18 16.61 -3.86
N ASP A 359 20.20 17.46 -3.82
CA ASP A 359 21.51 17.11 -4.36
C ASP A 359 22.31 16.26 -3.37
N VAL A 360 22.03 14.95 -3.40
CA VAL A 360 22.67 13.94 -2.53
C VAL A 360 24.18 13.83 -2.77
N ALA A 361 24.67 14.18 -3.96
CA ALA A 361 26.10 14.10 -4.26
C ALA A 361 26.88 15.30 -3.72
N LEU A 362 26.23 16.47 -3.64
CA LEU A 362 26.82 17.68 -3.08
C LEU A 362 26.76 17.72 -1.54
N ALA A 363 25.71 17.14 -0.96
CA ALA A 363 25.51 17.05 0.50
C ALA A 363 26.50 16.10 1.17
#